data_AF-A0A845GCF2-F1
#
_entry.id   AF-A0A845GCF2-F1
#
_cell.length_a   1.000
_cell.length_b   1.000
_cell.length_c   1.000
_cell.angle_alpha   90.00
_cell.angle_beta   90.00
_cell.angle_gamma   90.00
#
_symmetry.space_group_name_H-M   'P 1'
#
loop_
_entity.id
_entity.type
_entity.pdbx_description
1 polymer ?
#
loop_
_entity_poly.entity_id
_entity_poly.type
_entity_poly.pdbx_seq_one_letter_code
_entity_poly.pdbx_strand_id
1 'polypeptide(L)'
;AATNGRLPRPATSALDGHEALAPCATEQDCTGFLPWVTLGVDGADAWGKLLRYSVTPAYTQAPVLRISAVATKTVQDRGADGELFYRVGQSGCDLGAQCAPLVLLSHGRSNFGVSVQGVAQANTDAGNIDEQWNAGASVNFVSRAASTNPNAPGGAFDDLVLSVPLPTLYKQMAAAHRLP
;
A
#
# COMPACT_ATOMS: atom_id res chain seq x y z
N ALA A 1 -5.75 -5.94 -12.49
CA ALA A 1 -5.09 -5.33 -13.66
C ALA A 1 -5.20 -6.18 -14.92
N ALA A 2 -4.65 -7.41 -14.95
CA ALA A 2 -4.74 -8.30 -16.12
C ALA A 2 -6.18 -8.64 -16.57
N THR A 3 -7.14 -8.66 -15.65
CA THR A 3 -8.56 -8.93 -16.00
C THR A 3 -9.31 -7.67 -16.43
N ASN A 4 -9.16 -6.57 -15.68
CA ASN A 4 -10.03 -5.39 -15.78
C ASN A 4 -9.38 -4.18 -16.47
N GLY A 5 -8.11 -4.28 -16.91
CA GLY A 5 -7.37 -3.15 -17.49
C GLY A 5 -7.05 -2.01 -16.54
N ARG A 6 -7.20 -2.25 -15.23
CA ARG A 6 -6.92 -1.34 -14.12
C ARG A 6 -6.61 -2.13 -12.85
N LEU A 7 -5.92 -1.52 -11.89
CA LEU A 7 -5.85 -2.04 -10.53
C LEU A 7 -7.21 -1.91 -9.84
N PRO A 8 -7.56 -2.84 -8.94
CA PRO A 8 -8.80 -2.70 -8.19
C PRO A 8 -8.66 -1.53 -7.20
N ARG A 9 -9.77 -0.92 -6.83
CA ARG A 9 -9.91 0.04 -5.74
C ARG A 9 -9.90 -0.70 -4.40
N PRO A 10 -9.73 -0.01 -3.28
CA PRO A 10 -9.85 -0.63 -1.97
C PRO A 10 -11.21 -1.32 -1.77
N ALA A 11 -11.25 -2.26 -0.83
CA ALA A 11 -12.46 -2.93 -0.42
C ALA A 11 -13.51 -1.93 0.11
N THR A 12 -14.79 -2.24 -0.06
CA THR A 12 -15.91 -1.43 0.43
C THR A 12 -15.84 -1.21 1.94
N SER A 13 -15.44 -2.24 2.71
CA SER A 13 -15.22 -2.10 4.15
C SER A 13 -14.32 -3.22 4.70
N ALA A 14 -14.02 -3.18 6.00
CA ALA A 14 -13.32 -4.28 6.69
C ALA A 14 -14.11 -5.60 6.71
N LEU A 15 -15.43 -5.56 6.49
CA LEU A 15 -16.29 -6.75 6.49
C LEU A 15 -16.78 -7.10 5.08
N ASP A 16 -16.49 -6.27 4.09
CA ASP A 16 -16.85 -6.49 2.70
C ASP A 16 -15.62 -6.32 1.81
N GLY A 17 -15.00 -7.45 1.49
CA GLY A 17 -13.80 -7.54 0.66
C GLY A 17 -14.04 -7.34 -0.84
N HIS A 18 -15.24 -6.94 -1.26
CA HIS A 18 -15.47 -6.52 -2.63
C HIS A 18 -14.90 -5.12 -2.86
N GLU A 19 -14.33 -4.90 -4.04
CA GLU A 19 -13.87 -3.60 -4.49
C GLU A 19 -15.00 -2.54 -4.45
N ALA A 20 -14.68 -1.35 -3.94
CA ALA A 20 -15.60 -0.22 -3.91
C ALA A 20 -16.05 0.23 -5.32
N LEU A 21 -17.36 0.48 -5.45
CA LEU A 21 -17.98 0.91 -6.72
C LEU A 21 -17.69 2.38 -7.08
N ALA A 22 -17.46 3.23 -6.07
CA ALA A 22 -17.12 4.62 -6.27
C ALA A 22 -15.65 4.76 -6.74
N PRO A 23 -15.36 5.58 -7.77
CA PRO A 23 -13.99 5.94 -8.10
C PRO A 23 -13.32 6.69 -6.93
N CYS A 24 -12.02 6.50 -6.75
CA CYS A 24 -11.25 7.35 -5.85
C CYS A 24 -11.08 8.74 -6.45
N ALA A 25 -11.37 9.80 -5.69
CA ALA A 25 -11.08 11.17 -6.10
C ALA A 25 -9.68 11.61 -5.63
N THR A 26 -9.24 11.10 -4.48
CA THR A 26 -7.97 11.45 -3.83
C THR A 26 -7.15 10.20 -3.49
N GLU A 27 -5.89 10.40 -3.09
CA GLU A 27 -5.01 9.33 -2.58
C GLU A 27 -5.58 8.67 -1.32
N GLN A 28 -6.26 9.45 -0.48
CA GLN A 28 -6.93 9.00 0.73
C GLN A 28 -8.12 8.08 0.40
N ASP A 29 -8.97 8.47 -0.55
CA ASP A 29 -10.10 7.63 -1.00
C ASP A 29 -9.62 6.30 -1.62
N CYS A 30 -8.40 6.31 -2.14
CA CYS A 30 -7.73 5.16 -2.75
C CYS A 30 -6.82 4.39 -1.79
N THR A 31 -7.02 4.59 -0.49
CA THR A 31 -6.34 3.85 0.57
C THR A 31 -7.35 3.24 1.51
N GLY A 32 -7.31 1.92 1.68
CA GLY A 32 -8.25 1.15 2.50
C GLY A 32 -7.78 -0.28 2.68
N PHE A 33 -8.69 -1.25 2.65
CA PHE A 33 -8.33 -2.67 2.72
C PHE A 33 -8.13 -3.27 1.33
N LEU A 34 -7.31 -4.31 1.24
CA LEU A 34 -7.19 -5.12 0.03
C LEU A 34 -8.57 -5.65 -0.37
N PRO A 35 -9.03 -5.51 -1.63
CA PRO A 35 -10.31 -6.09 -2.08
C PRO A 35 -10.19 -7.61 -2.28
N TRP A 36 -10.02 -8.35 -1.19
CA TRP A 36 -9.63 -9.77 -1.20
C TRP A 36 -10.67 -10.68 -1.84
N VAL A 37 -11.97 -10.39 -1.69
CA VAL A 37 -13.02 -11.17 -2.36
C VAL A 37 -13.01 -10.94 -3.86
N THR A 38 -12.88 -9.68 -4.30
CA THR A 38 -12.77 -9.37 -5.74
C THR A 38 -11.52 -9.98 -6.37
N LEU A 39 -10.43 -10.07 -5.62
CA LEU A 39 -9.18 -10.67 -6.09
C LEU A 39 -9.16 -12.21 -5.96
N GLY A 40 -10.04 -12.81 -5.17
CA GLY A 40 -10.03 -14.24 -4.87
C GLY A 40 -8.80 -14.68 -4.07
N VAL A 41 -8.33 -13.84 -3.15
CA VAL A 41 -7.14 -14.10 -2.30
C VAL A 41 -7.52 -14.00 -0.82
N ASP A 42 -6.62 -14.42 0.06
CA ASP A 42 -6.76 -14.12 1.49
C ASP A 42 -6.51 -12.63 1.75
N GLY A 43 -7.39 -12.01 2.53
CA GLY A 43 -7.30 -10.62 2.92
C GLY A 43 -6.51 -10.40 4.20
N ALA A 44 -6.21 -11.45 4.95
CA ALA A 44 -5.50 -11.38 6.22
C ALA A 44 -3.99 -11.59 6.06
N ASP A 45 -3.23 -10.96 6.95
CA ASP A 45 -1.84 -11.32 7.19
C ASP A 45 -1.71 -12.53 8.13
N ALA A 46 -0.47 -12.92 8.40
CA ALA A 46 -0.16 -14.08 9.25
C ALA A 46 -0.60 -13.93 10.71
N TRP A 47 -1.05 -12.74 11.14
CA TRP A 47 -1.50 -12.45 12.50
C TRP A 47 -3.02 -12.20 12.59
N GLY A 48 -3.75 -12.41 11.50
CA GLY A 48 -5.20 -12.26 11.46
C GLY A 48 -5.67 -10.81 11.36
N LYS A 49 -4.80 -9.91 10.90
CA LYS A 49 -5.16 -8.52 10.58
C LYS A 49 -5.37 -8.39 9.07
N LEU A 50 -6.36 -7.61 8.67
CA LEU A 50 -6.62 -7.31 7.26
C LEU A 50 -5.48 -6.48 6.66
N LEU A 51 -5.06 -6.88 5.46
CA LEU A 51 -4.05 -6.17 4.68
C LEU A 51 -4.60 -4.81 4.23
N ARG A 52 -3.84 -3.76 4.50
CA ARG A 52 -4.08 -2.42 3.99
C ARG A 52 -3.55 -2.33 2.57
N TYR A 53 -4.27 -1.61 1.73
CA TYR A 53 -4.00 -1.45 0.31
C TYR A 53 -4.15 0.02 -0.07
N SER A 54 -3.11 0.57 -0.68
CA SER A 54 -3.11 1.92 -1.20
C SER A 54 -2.71 1.88 -2.68
N VAL A 55 -3.53 2.48 -3.54
CA VAL A 55 -3.32 2.48 -4.99
C VAL A 55 -3.38 3.90 -5.51
N THR A 56 -2.60 4.22 -6.54
CA THR A 56 -2.66 5.54 -7.17
C THR A 56 -3.98 5.69 -7.93
N PRO A 57 -4.78 6.77 -7.71
CA PRO A 57 -6.10 6.93 -8.32
C PRO A 57 -6.13 6.73 -9.83
N ALA A 58 -5.13 7.25 -10.55
CA ALA A 58 -5.01 7.12 -12.01
C ALA A 58 -4.92 5.67 -12.51
N TYR A 59 -4.50 4.73 -11.65
CA TYR A 59 -4.39 3.31 -11.99
C TYR A 59 -5.66 2.50 -11.65
N THR A 60 -6.66 3.15 -11.04
CA THR A 60 -7.96 2.53 -10.72
C THR A 60 -9.04 2.78 -11.76
N GLN A 61 -8.66 3.36 -12.90
CA GLN A 61 -9.52 3.62 -14.06
C GLN A 61 -9.02 2.82 -15.26
N ALA A 62 -9.95 2.27 -16.04
CA ALA A 62 -9.63 1.52 -17.26
C ALA A 62 -10.07 2.32 -18.49
N PRO A 63 -9.27 2.33 -19.57
CA PRO A 63 -7.91 1.77 -19.64
C PRO A 63 -6.88 2.65 -18.91
N VAL A 64 -5.82 2.04 -18.38
CA VAL A 64 -4.67 2.80 -17.85
C VAL A 64 -3.88 3.42 -19.03
N LEU A 65 -3.82 4.75 -19.06
CA LEU A 65 -3.11 5.50 -20.11
C LEU A 65 -1.66 5.81 -19.69
N ARG A 66 -0.71 5.04 -20.22
CA ARG A 66 0.73 5.15 -19.88
C ARG A 66 1.34 6.53 -20.14
N ILE A 67 0.78 7.29 -21.08
CA ILE A 67 1.24 8.62 -21.46
C ILE A 67 0.87 9.72 -20.46
N SER A 68 0.01 9.43 -19.47
CA SER A 68 -0.47 10.42 -18.50
C SER A 68 -0.65 9.88 -17.08
N ALA A 69 -0.71 8.56 -16.88
CA ALA A 69 -0.86 7.94 -15.58
C ALA A 69 0.46 7.97 -14.78
N VAL A 70 0.61 8.99 -13.94
CA VAL A 70 1.73 9.09 -13.00
C VAL A 70 1.44 8.26 -11.75
N ALA A 71 2.31 7.30 -11.45
CA ALA A 71 2.26 6.55 -10.19
C ALA A 71 2.79 7.40 -9.04
N THR A 72 2.25 7.24 -7.84
CA THR A 72 2.50 8.19 -6.72
C THR A 72 3.09 7.55 -5.47
N LYS A 73 3.02 6.23 -5.30
CA LYS A 73 3.40 5.60 -4.04
C LYS A 73 4.91 5.49 -3.89
N THR A 74 5.42 5.87 -2.74
CA THR A 74 6.83 5.75 -2.40
C THR A 74 7.02 4.83 -1.21
N VAL A 75 8.19 4.19 -1.15
CA VAL A 75 8.62 3.41 0.01
C VAL A 75 10.01 3.88 0.40
N GLN A 76 10.14 4.32 1.63
CA GLN A 76 11.38 4.76 2.24
C GLN A 76 11.89 3.72 3.24
N ASP A 77 13.20 3.75 3.45
CA ASP A 77 13.85 3.08 4.57
C ASP A 77 14.43 4.12 5.51
N ARG A 78 14.83 3.68 6.70
CA ARG A 78 15.52 4.51 7.68
C ARG A 78 16.93 4.00 7.93
N GLY A 79 17.91 4.89 7.75
CA GLY A 79 19.31 4.63 8.05
C GLY A 79 19.58 4.52 9.55
N ALA A 80 20.76 4.02 9.92
CA ALA A 80 21.20 3.95 11.31
C ALA A 80 21.45 5.34 11.92
N ASP A 81 21.70 6.34 11.08
CA ASP A 81 21.75 7.77 11.41
C ASP A 81 20.36 8.38 11.65
N GLY A 82 19.30 7.64 11.35
CA GLY A 82 17.92 8.05 11.49
C GLY A 82 17.35 8.78 10.28
N GLU A 83 18.13 8.99 9.22
CA GLU A 83 17.63 9.68 8.01
C GLU A 83 16.80 8.74 7.13
N LEU A 84 15.80 9.30 6.47
CA LEU A 84 14.96 8.56 5.52
C LEU A 84 15.54 8.63 4.11
N PHE A 85 15.53 7.49 3.40
CA PHE A 85 15.94 7.43 2.01
C PHE A 85 14.99 6.55 1.19
N TYR A 86 14.79 6.90 -0.08
CA TYR A 86 13.87 6.18 -0.96
C TYR A 86 14.45 4.82 -1.39
N ARG A 87 13.67 3.76 -1.17
CA ARG A 87 13.87 2.45 -1.83
C ARG A 87 13.02 2.31 -3.09
N VAL A 88 11.83 2.92 -3.08
CA VAL A 88 10.90 2.95 -4.21
C VAL A 88 10.39 4.36 -4.42
N GLY A 89 10.47 4.83 -5.65
CA GLY A 89 10.13 6.20 -6.01
C GLY A 89 11.19 7.21 -5.58
N GLN A 90 10.77 8.46 -5.45
CA GLN A 90 11.61 9.59 -5.05
C GLN A 90 10.72 10.75 -4.53
N SER A 91 11.32 11.89 -4.23
CA SER A 91 10.61 13.07 -3.71
C SER A 91 9.53 13.65 -4.64
N GLY A 92 9.67 13.44 -5.96
CA GLY A 92 8.69 13.83 -6.96
C GLY A 92 8.48 12.71 -7.97
N CYS A 93 7.23 12.33 -8.19
CA CYS A 93 6.87 11.30 -9.16
C CYS A 93 6.35 11.95 -10.45
N ASP A 94 6.85 11.49 -11.58
CA ASP A 94 6.36 11.86 -12.92
C ASP A 94 6.54 10.67 -13.88
N LEU A 95 6.29 10.87 -15.17
CA LEU A 95 6.39 9.79 -16.17
C LEU A 95 7.84 9.29 -16.38
N GLY A 96 8.83 10.16 -16.24
CA GLY A 96 10.26 9.84 -16.26
C GLY A 96 10.81 9.44 -14.89
N ALA A 97 10.16 9.89 -13.82
CA ALA A 97 10.52 9.64 -12.43
C ALA A 97 9.49 8.70 -11.78
N GLN A 98 9.61 7.40 -12.09
CA GLN A 98 8.58 6.41 -11.78
C GLN A 98 8.54 5.98 -10.31
N CYS A 99 7.36 6.13 -9.69
CA CYS A 99 7.03 5.61 -8.37
C CYS A 99 6.17 4.33 -8.48
N ALA A 100 5.77 3.74 -7.35
CA ALA A 100 4.93 2.54 -7.35
C ALA A 100 3.46 2.92 -7.61
N PRO A 101 2.70 2.10 -8.37
CA PRO A 101 1.27 2.32 -8.60
C PRO A 101 0.42 1.83 -7.41
N LEU A 102 0.97 0.97 -6.55
CA LEU A 102 0.31 0.45 -5.35
C LEU A 102 1.31 0.06 -4.27
N VAL A 103 0.83 0.06 -3.03
CA VAL A 103 1.47 -0.49 -1.84
C VAL A 103 0.46 -1.37 -1.09
N LEU A 104 0.94 -2.52 -0.61
CA LEU A 104 0.29 -3.36 0.38
C LEU A 104 1.04 -3.21 1.71
N LEU A 105 0.28 -3.14 2.79
CA LEU A 105 0.80 -3.00 4.15
C LEU A 105 0.12 -4.04 5.05
N SER A 106 0.93 -4.84 5.73
CA SER A 106 0.53 -5.59 6.93
C SER A 106 1.01 -4.81 8.15
N HIS A 107 0.16 -4.71 9.16
CA HIS A 107 0.48 -4.09 10.44
C HIS A 107 1.22 -5.04 11.41
N GLY A 108 1.85 -6.08 10.88
CA GLY A 108 2.65 -7.00 11.67
C GLY A 108 1.89 -7.65 12.84
N ARG A 109 2.64 -8.02 13.87
CA ARG A 109 2.12 -8.70 15.06
C ARG A 109 1.47 -7.71 16.02
N SER A 110 2.07 -6.56 16.22
CA SER A 110 1.81 -5.62 17.30
C SER A 110 1.25 -4.32 16.76
N ASN A 111 0.41 -3.64 17.55
CA ASN A 111 -0.19 -2.33 17.23
C ASN A 111 -1.01 -2.30 15.93
N PHE A 112 -1.90 -1.32 15.80
CA PHE A 112 -2.59 -1.00 14.54
C PHE A 112 -3.28 -2.17 13.79
N GLY A 113 -3.88 -1.83 12.66
CA GLY A 113 -4.62 -2.76 11.84
C GLY A 113 -6.01 -3.08 12.36
N VAL A 114 -6.69 -3.93 11.60
CA VAL A 114 -8.08 -4.30 11.83
C VAL A 114 -8.14 -5.81 11.71
N SER A 115 -8.66 -6.49 12.72
CA SER A 115 -8.86 -7.94 12.68
C SER A 115 -9.80 -8.34 11.54
N VAL A 116 -9.75 -9.61 11.13
CA VAL A 116 -10.72 -10.16 10.16
C VAL A 116 -12.19 -10.05 10.60
N GLN A 117 -12.45 -9.83 11.89
CA GLN A 117 -13.77 -9.55 12.44
C GLN A 117 -14.16 -8.06 12.37
N GLY A 118 -13.34 -7.21 11.71
CA GLY A 118 -13.59 -5.77 11.57
C GLY A 118 -13.27 -4.94 12.81
N VAL A 119 -12.63 -5.53 13.84
CA VAL A 119 -12.27 -4.81 15.08
C VAL A 119 -10.90 -4.16 14.91
N ALA A 120 -10.87 -2.83 14.99
CA ALA A 120 -9.63 -2.04 14.97
C ALA A 120 -8.80 -2.28 16.23
N GLN A 121 -7.48 -2.39 16.06
CA GLN A 121 -6.53 -2.56 17.16
C GLN A 121 -5.82 -1.24 17.43
N ALA A 122 -5.72 -0.87 18.71
CA ALA A 122 -5.06 0.36 19.12
C ALA A 122 -3.54 0.24 19.02
N ASN A 123 -2.87 1.38 18.93
CA ASN A 123 -1.44 1.45 19.22
C ASN A 123 -1.23 1.42 20.73
N THR A 124 -0.47 0.45 21.22
CA THR A 124 -0.13 0.32 22.65
C THR A 124 1.29 0.73 22.97
N ASP A 125 2.12 0.93 21.94
CA ASP A 125 3.54 1.24 22.10
C ASP A 125 3.81 2.74 21.95
N ALA A 126 4.66 3.27 22.82
CA ALA A 126 5.19 4.62 22.68
C ALA A 126 6.44 4.61 21.79
N GLY A 127 6.51 5.54 20.84
CA GLY A 127 7.73 5.78 20.05
C GLY A 127 7.89 4.95 18.77
N ASN A 128 6.93 4.10 18.39
CA ASN A 128 6.85 3.40 17.09
C ASN A 128 6.48 4.37 15.93
N ILE A 129 7.28 5.42 15.76
CA ILE A 129 7.01 6.55 14.86
C ILE A 129 6.78 6.07 13.42
N ASP A 130 7.53 5.08 12.94
CA ASP A 130 7.39 4.58 11.57
C ASP A 130 6.10 3.75 11.38
N GLU A 131 5.66 2.99 12.39
CA GLU A 131 4.35 2.28 12.35
C GLU A 131 3.19 3.28 12.37
N GLN A 132 3.28 4.31 13.22
CA GLN A 132 2.30 5.40 13.27
C GLN A 132 2.20 6.12 11.92
N TRP A 133 3.35 6.36 11.28
CA TRP A 133 3.42 6.93 9.95
C TRP A 133 2.69 6.04 8.93
N ASN A 134 3.04 4.76 8.88
CA ASN A 134 2.41 3.79 7.98
C ASN A 134 0.91 3.63 8.21
N ALA A 135 0.42 3.70 9.44
CA ALA A 135 -1.00 3.64 9.78
C ALA A 135 -1.79 4.83 9.21
N GLY A 136 -1.18 6.02 9.16
CA GLY A 136 -1.78 7.22 8.57
C GLY A 136 -1.50 7.41 7.07
N ALA A 137 -0.51 6.73 6.52
CA ALA A 137 -0.01 6.97 5.17
C ALA A 137 -1.04 6.64 4.06
N SER A 138 -1.07 7.48 3.03
CA SER A 138 -1.77 7.21 1.76
C SER A 138 -0.82 7.21 0.55
N VAL A 139 0.40 7.74 0.70
CA VAL A 139 1.34 7.93 -0.43
C VAL A 139 2.74 7.44 -0.08
N ASN A 140 3.30 7.93 1.03
CA ASN A 140 4.67 7.63 1.43
C ASN A 140 4.66 6.62 2.58
N PHE A 141 5.30 5.48 2.38
CA PHE A 141 5.37 4.39 3.36
C PHE A 141 6.81 4.17 3.79
N VAL A 142 6.99 3.67 5.01
CA VAL A 142 8.29 3.22 5.53
C VAL A 142 8.30 1.71 5.56
N SER A 143 9.34 1.11 5.01
CA SER A 143 9.62 -0.32 5.12
C SER A 143 11.02 -0.44 5.67
N ARG A 144 11.23 -1.20 6.74
CA ARG A 144 12.56 -1.48 7.29
C ARG A 144 12.59 -2.81 8.02
N ALA A 145 13.77 -3.20 8.49
CA ALA A 145 13.92 -4.41 9.29
C ALA A 145 13.10 -4.31 10.60
N ALA A 146 12.51 -5.43 10.99
CA ALA A 146 11.74 -5.50 12.23
C ALA A 146 12.64 -5.18 13.44
N SER A 147 12.09 -4.43 14.40
CA SER A 147 12.78 -4.00 15.60
C SER A 147 11.83 -3.98 16.77
N THR A 148 12.25 -4.52 17.91
CA THR A 148 11.55 -4.37 19.20
C THR A 148 12.19 -3.30 20.08
N ASN A 149 13.23 -2.61 19.60
CA ASN A 149 13.93 -1.58 20.36
C ASN A 149 13.20 -0.22 20.19
N PRO A 150 12.52 0.30 21.24
CA PRO A 150 11.81 1.57 21.14
C PRO A 150 12.75 2.78 20.97
N ASN A 151 14.04 2.63 21.29
CA ASN A 151 15.04 3.70 21.15
C ASN A 151 15.76 3.68 19.79
N ALA A 152 15.47 2.71 18.92
CA ALA A 152 15.99 2.74 17.56
C ALA A 152 15.38 3.94 16.81
N PRO A 153 16.09 4.52 15.82
CA PRO A 153 15.47 5.51 14.94
C PRO A 153 14.18 4.95 14.34
N GLY A 154 13.08 5.69 14.48
CA GLY A 154 11.75 5.26 14.03
C GLY A 154 11.02 4.26 14.96
N GLY A 155 11.66 3.80 16.04
CA GLY A 155 11.05 3.02 17.12
C GLY A 155 10.95 1.50 16.92
N ALA A 156 10.04 0.88 17.66
CA ALA A 156 9.58 -0.48 17.36
C ALA A 156 8.89 -0.51 15.99
N PHE A 157 9.05 -1.61 15.27
CA PHE A 157 8.52 -1.80 13.91
C PHE A 157 8.38 -3.27 13.58
N ASP A 158 7.19 -3.69 13.18
CA ASP A 158 6.93 -5.00 12.60
C ASP A 158 6.03 -4.97 11.36
N ASP A 159 5.69 -3.77 10.88
CA ASP A 159 4.99 -3.56 9.62
C ASP A 159 5.73 -4.22 8.44
N LEU A 160 4.98 -4.86 7.55
CA LEU A 160 5.49 -5.38 6.29
C LEU A 160 4.88 -4.59 5.13
N VAL A 161 5.75 -4.03 4.29
CA VAL A 161 5.34 -3.22 3.14
C VAL A 161 5.81 -3.88 1.87
N LEU A 162 4.89 -4.09 0.94
CA LEU A 162 5.16 -4.58 -0.41
C LEU A 162 4.69 -3.54 -1.42
N SER A 163 5.52 -3.22 -2.40
CA SER A 163 5.14 -2.40 -3.55
C SER A 163 5.36 -3.18 -4.84
N VAL A 164 4.59 -2.83 -5.88
CA VAL A 164 4.72 -3.44 -7.20
C VAL A 164 5.44 -2.48 -8.13
N PRO A 165 6.59 -2.84 -8.74
CA PRO A 165 7.22 -1.98 -9.73
C PRO A 165 6.34 -1.77 -10.96
N LEU A 166 6.29 -0.54 -11.48
CA LEU A 166 5.53 -0.20 -12.69
C LEU A 166 5.84 -1.11 -13.90
N PRO A 167 7.11 -1.41 -14.23
CA PRO A 167 7.43 -2.30 -15.35
C PRO A 167 6.79 -3.69 -15.21
N THR A 168 6.73 -4.23 -13.99
CA THR A 168 6.10 -5.52 -13.70
C THR A 168 4.60 -5.45 -13.95
N LEU A 169 3.92 -4.40 -13.45
CA LEU A 169 2.49 -4.20 -13.69
C LEU A 169 2.20 -4.13 -15.20
N TYR A 170 2.96 -3.31 -15.94
CA TYR A 170 2.75 -3.15 -17.36
C TYR A 170 3.02 -4.42 -18.16
N LYS A 171 4.08 -5.16 -17.83
CA LYS A 171 4.35 -6.46 -18.46
C LYS A 171 3.16 -7.42 -18.29
N GLN A 172 2.59 -7.50 -17.09
CA GLN A 172 1.44 -8.37 -16.82
C GLN A 172 0.17 -7.91 -17.56
N MET A 173 -0.08 -6.59 -17.62
CA MET A 173 -1.23 -6.07 -18.36
C MET A 173 -1.09 -6.22 -19.88
N ALA A 174 0.12 -6.05 -20.42
CA ALA A 174 0.42 -6.24 -21.84
C ALA A 174 0.22 -7.70 -22.25
N ALA A 175 0.73 -8.66 -21.47
CA ALA A 175 0.53 -10.09 -21.71
C ALA A 175 -0.96 -10.49 -21.73
N ALA A 176 -1.79 -9.77 -20.97
CA ALA A 176 -3.23 -9.96 -20.92
C ALA A 176 -4.03 -9.14 -21.95
N HIS A 177 -3.36 -8.44 -22.89
CA HIS A 177 -3.99 -7.55 -23.88
C HIS A 177 -4.89 -6.47 -23.25
N ARG A 178 -4.49 -5.96 -22.08
CA ARG A 178 -5.21 -4.92 -21.32
C ARG A 178 -4.51 -3.57 -21.29
N LEU A 179 -3.38 -3.44 -21.97
CA LEU A 179 -2.77 -2.14 -22.22
C LEU A 179 -3.08 -1.71 -23.66
N PRO A 180 -3.64 -0.50 -23.86
CA PRO A 180 -3.69 0.11 -25.17
C PRO A 180 -2.30 0.54 -25.66
#